data_AF-A0A179FCL4-F1
#
_entry.id   AF-A0A179FCL4-F1
#
_cell.length_a   1.000
_cell.length_b   1.000
_cell.length_c   1.000
_cell.angle_alpha   90.00
_cell.angle_beta   90.00
_cell.angle_gamma   90.00
#
_symmetry.space_group_name_H-M   'P 1'
#
loop_
_entity.id
_entity.type
_entity.pdbx_description
1 polymer ?
#
loop_
_entity_poly.entity_id
_entity_poly.type
_entity_poly.pdbx_seq_one_letter_code
_entity_poly.pdbx_strand_id
1 'polypeptide(L)'
;MCDHSQNQNGEQDEQEKCAARQRMKPPPREDSPPRPKWEFRPSFRITEAPPASEDRNPFCPTIDPECFHMMIFNIVFRGVLTSLACFIENHIVYRRHIVIKIGRQIQHRLKIPECLRVVTAEDPGLTDVDIRISTFMLCCSFFLAALAFCLVMLGGSLSDNWIFCIAVVNPCCVCALVWLRLILGKRRRLSRTNTYEELESEGDPGFEAFVKDLWSWPC
;
A
#
# COMPACT_ATOMS: atom_id res chain seq x y z
N MET A 1 48.93 20.40 -40.34
CA MET A 1 49.14 18.94 -40.24
C MET A 1 48.98 18.59 -38.77
N CYS A 2 48.21 17.54 -38.47
CA CYS A 2 47.67 17.14 -37.14
C CYS A 2 46.31 17.78 -36.82
N ASP A 3 45.22 17.04 -37.10
CA ASP A 3 43.94 17.05 -36.35
C ASP A 3 42.93 16.06 -36.96
N HIS A 4 43.23 14.76 -36.94
CA HIS A 4 42.26 13.74 -37.35
C HIS A 4 42.24 12.43 -36.53
N SER A 5 42.98 12.35 -35.41
CA SER A 5 43.11 11.06 -34.68
C SER A 5 42.20 10.89 -33.45
N GLN A 6 41.33 11.84 -33.10
CA GLN A 6 40.53 11.73 -31.85
C GLN A 6 39.11 11.16 -32.01
N ASN A 7 38.61 10.91 -33.22
CA ASN A 7 37.21 10.51 -33.39
C ASN A 7 36.97 8.99 -33.52
N GLN A 8 38.00 8.14 -33.49
CA GLN A 8 37.83 6.68 -33.64
C GLN A 8 37.62 5.93 -32.30
N ASN A 9 37.98 6.52 -31.16
CA ASN A 9 37.84 5.84 -29.87
C ASN A 9 36.38 5.82 -29.35
N GLY A 10 35.52 6.72 -29.82
CA GLY A 10 34.12 6.79 -29.39
C GLY A 10 33.24 5.67 -29.97
N GLU A 11 33.51 5.25 -31.22
CA GLU A 11 32.69 4.22 -31.89
C GLU A 11 32.96 2.82 -31.32
N GLN A 12 34.19 2.54 -30.86
CA GLN A 12 34.52 1.25 -30.25
C GLN A 12 33.79 1.03 -28.91
N ASP A 13 33.66 2.07 -28.08
CA ASP A 13 32.98 2.00 -26.78
C ASP A 13 31.46 1.80 -26.92
N GLU A 14 30.83 2.36 -27.96
CA GLU A 14 29.41 2.11 -28.21
C GLU A 14 29.15 0.71 -28.75
N GLN A 15 30.06 0.17 -29.56
CA GLN A 15 29.93 -1.16 -30.13
C GLN A 15 30.08 -2.25 -29.05
N GLU A 16 30.97 -2.06 -28.08
CA GLU A 16 31.16 -2.97 -26.95
C GLU A 16 29.96 -2.96 -25.99
N LYS A 17 29.36 -1.79 -25.73
CA LYS A 17 28.12 -1.67 -24.93
C LYS A 17 26.92 -2.36 -25.59
N CYS A 18 26.81 -2.31 -26.91
CA CYS A 18 25.76 -3.03 -27.66
C CYS A 18 25.96 -4.56 -27.61
N ALA A 19 27.20 -5.04 -27.70
CA ALA A 19 27.52 -6.47 -27.59
C ALA A 19 27.23 -7.02 -26.18
N ALA A 20 27.51 -6.25 -25.12
CA ALA A 20 27.21 -6.64 -23.74
C ALA A 20 25.70 -6.77 -23.48
N ARG A 21 24.86 -5.92 -24.08
CA ARG A 21 23.39 -5.99 -23.95
C ARG A 21 22.78 -7.26 -24.56
N GLN A 22 23.40 -7.83 -25.59
CA GLN A 22 22.87 -9.05 -26.22
C GLN A 22 23.16 -10.33 -25.42
N ARG A 23 24.16 -10.32 -24.52
CA ARG A 23 24.49 -11.47 -23.67
C ARG A 23 23.57 -11.63 -22.44
N MET A 24 22.77 -10.62 -22.11
CA MET A 24 21.81 -10.68 -20.99
C MET A 24 20.40 -11.08 -21.43
N LYS A 25 20.24 -11.74 -22.58
CA LYS A 25 18.94 -12.29 -22.95
C LYS A 25 18.73 -13.56 -22.10
N PRO A 26 17.78 -13.56 -21.14
CA PRO A 26 17.57 -14.72 -20.28
C PRO A 26 17.21 -15.92 -21.15
N PRO A 27 17.69 -17.13 -20.80
CA PRO A 27 17.36 -18.33 -21.54
C PRO A 27 15.84 -18.51 -21.62
N PRO A 28 15.32 -19.06 -22.73
CA PRO A 28 13.91 -19.37 -22.86
C PRO A 28 13.48 -20.25 -21.68
N ARG A 29 12.48 -19.78 -20.92
CA ARG A 29 11.89 -20.51 -19.80
C ARG A 29 11.36 -21.85 -20.32
N GLU A 30 12.06 -22.92 -20.00
CA GLU A 30 11.56 -24.28 -20.16
C GLU A 30 10.24 -24.43 -19.40
N ASP A 31 9.25 -24.90 -20.14
CA ASP A 31 7.99 -25.53 -19.77
C ASP A 31 7.64 -25.51 -18.27
N SER A 32 6.79 -24.54 -17.92
CA SER A 32 6.05 -24.60 -16.67
C SER A 32 5.16 -25.86 -16.67
N PRO A 33 5.22 -26.69 -15.61
CA PRO A 33 4.41 -27.89 -15.54
C PRO A 33 2.91 -27.56 -15.64
N PRO A 34 2.11 -28.45 -16.25
CA PRO A 34 0.68 -28.22 -16.45
C PRO A 34 0.00 -27.99 -15.10
N ARG A 35 -0.75 -26.88 -14.99
CA ARG A 35 -1.50 -26.56 -13.76
C ARG A 35 -2.51 -27.67 -13.48
N PRO A 36 -2.62 -28.15 -12.22
CA PRO A 36 -3.62 -29.12 -11.84
C PRO A 36 -5.02 -28.53 -12.09
N LYS A 37 -5.84 -29.25 -12.86
CA LYS A 37 -7.27 -29.00 -12.99
C LYS A 37 -7.92 -29.31 -11.64
N TRP A 38 -8.25 -28.27 -10.88
CA TRP A 38 -9.08 -28.41 -9.69
C TRP A 38 -10.53 -28.63 -10.15
N GLU A 39 -10.97 -29.89 -10.20
CA GLU A 39 -12.38 -30.22 -10.36
C GLU A 39 -13.12 -29.87 -9.07
N PHE A 40 -13.90 -28.80 -9.13
CA PHE A 40 -14.82 -28.42 -8.07
C PHE A 40 -15.97 -29.43 -8.04
N ARG A 41 -15.96 -30.37 -7.08
CA ARG A 41 -17.14 -31.20 -6.76
C ARG A 41 -18.01 -30.45 -5.75
N PRO A 42 -19.17 -29.90 -6.13
CA PRO A 42 -20.14 -29.42 -5.16
C PRO A 42 -20.81 -30.63 -4.49
N SER A 43 -20.42 -30.94 -3.26
CA SER A 43 -21.19 -31.84 -2.38
C SER A 43 -22.37 -31.06 -1.80
N PHE A 44 -23.39 -30.81 -2.62
CA PHE A 44 -24.71 -30.41 -2.11
C PHE A 44 -25.42 -31.65 -1.58
N ARG A 45 -25.32 -31.88 -0.27
CA ARG A 45 -26.17 -32.84 0.43
C ARG A 45 -27.54 -32.18 0.59
N ILE A 46 -28.51 -32.62 -0.21
CA ILE A 46 -29.91 -32.22 -0.08
C ILE A 46 -30.41 -32.82 1.24
N THR A 47 -30.51 -32.00 2.28
CA THR A 47 -31.21 -32.36 3.51
C THR A 47 -32.70 -32.29 3.20
N GLU A 48 -33.35 -33.45 3.18
CA GLU A 48 -34.80 -33.57 2.98
C GLU A 48 -35.54 -32.71 4.02
N ALA A 49 -36.44 -31.87 3.52
CA ALA A 49 -37.24 -30.98 4.34
C ALA A 49 -38.26 -31.80 5.15
N PRO A 50 -38.43 -31.53 6.45
CA PRO A 50 -39.45 -32.18 7.26
C PRO A 50 -40.87 -31.79 6.77
N PRO A 51 -41.86 -32.69 6.94
CA PRO A 51 -43.22 -32.48 6.46
C PRO A 51 -43.88 -31.27 7.13
N ALA A 52 -44.61 -30.52 6.31
CA ALA A 52 -45.33 -29.32 6.68
C ALA A 52 -46.34 -29.60 7.79
N SER A 53 -46.04 -29.15 9.00
CA SER A 53 -47.06 -28.90 10.02
C SER A 53 -47.59 -27.49 9.84
N GLU A 54 -48.89 -27.50 9.63
CA GLU A 54 -49.85 -26.45 9.33
C GLU A 54 -50.13 -25.65 10.61
N ASP A 55 -49.65 -24.41 10.65
CA ASP A 55 -50.22 -23.24 11.35
C ASP A 55 -49.15 -22.13 11.41
N ARG A 56 -48.94 -21.47 10.27
CA ARG A 56 -48.18 -20.21 10.22
C ARG A 56 -49.15 -19.07 9.99
N ASN A 57 -49.51 -18.41 11.08
CA ASN A 57 -49.97 -17.02 11.03
C ASN A 57 -49.03 -16.25 10.08
N PRO A 58 -49.57 -15.47 9.11
CA PRO A 58 -48.75 -14.59 8.30
C PRO A 58 -48.20 -13.49 9.21
N PHE A 59 -47.06 -13.77 9.84
CA PHE A 59 -46.20 -12.76 10.42
C PHE A 59 -45.83 -11.84 9.28
N CYS A 60 -46.58 -10.77 9.08
CA CYS A 60 -46.11 -9.63 8.31
C CYS A 60 -44.87 -9.15 9.04
N PRO A 61 -43.66 -9.26 8.45
CA PRO A 61 -42.50 -8.64 9.04
C PRO A 61 -42.74 -7.15 8.92
N THR A 62 -43.22 -6.53 10.00
CA THR A 62 -43.10 -5.09 10.19
C THR A 62 -41.60 -4.81 10.13
N ILE A 63 -41.14 -4.32 8.97
CA ILE A 63 -39.75 -3.94 8.78
C ILE A 63 -39.52 -2.77 9.72
N ASP A 64 -38.79 -3.02 10.80
CA ASP A 64 -38.43 -1.96 11.73
C ASP A 64 -37.65 -0.88 10.97
N PRO A 65 -38.09 0.39 11.05
CA PRO A 65 -37.47 1.49 10.29
C PRO A 65 -35.98 1.63 10.60
N GLU A 66 -35.56 1.31 11.84
CA GLU A 66 -34.15 1.25 12.28
C GLU A 66 -33.30 0.29 11.43
N CYS A 67 -33.81 -0.92 11.16
CA CYS A 67 -33.11 -1.92 10.33
C CYS A 67 -32.96 -1.44 8.88
N PHE A 68 -33.99 -0.75 8.36
CA PHE A 68 -33.96 -0.21 7.01
C PHE A 68 -32.91 0.91 6.87
N HIS A 69 -32.81 1.81 7.85
CA HIS A 69 -31.77 2.83 7.89
C HIS A 69 -30.35 2.23 7.95
N MET A 70 -30.14 1.21 8.78
CA MET A 70 -28.86 0.51 8.87
C MET A 70 -28.48 -0.22 7.58
N MET A 71 -29.45 -0.81 6.88
CA MET A 71 -29.23 -1.49 5.62
C MET A 71 -28.86 -0.49 4.51
N ILE A 72 -29.61 0.61 4.37
CA ILE A 72 -29.31 1.67 3.40
C ILE A 72 -27.94 2.27 3.68
N PHE A 73 -27.66 2.60 4.94
CA PHE A 73 -26.36 3.15 5.33
C PHE A 73 -25.22 2.21 4.94
N ASN A 74 -25.34 0.91 5.20
CA ASN A 74 -24.33 -0.07 4.81
C ASN A 74 -24.13 -0.15 3.29
N ILE A 75 -25.22 -0.13 2.51
CA ILE A 75 -25.15 -0.20 1.04
C ILE A 75 -24.47 1.06 0.48
N VAL A 76 -24.89 2.24 0.93
CA VAL A 76 -24.31 3.52 0.51
C VAL A 76 -22.84 3.60 0.93
N PHE A 77 -22.53 3.25 2.18
CA PHE A 77 -21.17 3.27 2.71
C PHE A 77 -20.24 2.33 1.94
N ARG A 78 -20.67 1.09 1.67
CA ARG A 78 -19.90 0.14 0.85
C ARG A 78 -19.73 0.63 -0.58
N GLY A 79 -20.77 1.22 -1.18
CA GLY A 79 -20.72 1.81 -2.51
C GLY A 79 -19.67 2.91 -2.59
N VAL A 80 -19.72 3.88 -1.66
CA VAL A 80 -18.76 4.99 -1.60
C VAL A 80 -17.33 4.50 -1.35
N LEU A 81 -17.13 3.55 -0.43
CA LEU A 81 -15.81 2.95 -0.20
C LEU A 81 -15.26 2.26 -1.45
N THR A 82 -16.11 1.53 -2.18
CA THR A 82 -15.72 0.84 -3.41
C THR A 82 -15.37 1.84 -4.52
N SER A 83 -16.19 2.88 -4.71
CA SER A 83 -15.91 3.95 -5.67
C SER A 83 -14.63 4.70 -5.33
N LEU A 84 -14.39 4.96 -4.05
CA LEU A 84 -13.16 5.60 -3.56
C LEU A 84 -11.94 4.71 -3.83
N ALA A 85 -12.05 3.41 -3.59
CA ALA A 85 -11.00 2.44 -3.90
C ALA A 85 -10.68 2.44 -5.42
N CYS A 86 -11.70 2.34 -6.28
CA CYS A 86 -11.52 2.38 -7.72
C CYS A 86 -10.93 3.73 -8.19
N PHE A 87 -11.34 4.84 -7.59
CA PHE A 87 -10.79 6.15 -7.90
C PHE A 87 -9.31 6.24 -7.53
N ILE A 88 -8.94 5.75 -6.34
CA ILE A 88 -7.54 5.68 -5.89
C ILE A 88 -6.71 4.84 -6.85
N GLU A 89 -7.19 3.65 -7.24
CA GLU A 89 -6.47 2.79 -8.18
C GLU A 89 -6.21 3.47 -9.52
N ASN A 90 -7.21 4.17 -10.08
CA ASN A 90 -7.07 4.83 -11.36
C ASN A 90 -6.21 6.11 -11.29
N HIS A 91 -6.38 6.93 -10.26
CA HIS A 91 -5.68 8.22 -10.16
C HIS A 91 -4.25 8.12 -9.63
N ILE A 92 -3.98 7.23 -8.68
CA ILE A 92 -2.68 7.18 -8.00
C ILE A 92 -1.65 6.42 -8.81
N VAL A 93 -2.05 5.33 -9.47
CA VAL A 93 -1.14 4.56 -10.33
C VAL A 93 -0.62 5.46 -11.46
N TYR A 94 -1.47 6.34 -12.00
CA TYR A 94 -1.06 7.28 -13.04
C TYR A 94 -0.15 8.42 -12.54
N ARG A 95 -0.31 8.88 -11.29
CA ARG A 95 0.40 10.06 -10.75
C ARG A 95 1.55 9.77 -9.79
N ARG A 96 2.06 8.53 -9.75
CA ARG A 96 3.16 8.11 -8.87
C ARG A 96 4.34 9.10 -8.84
N HIS A 97 4.79 9.55 -10.02
CA HIS A 97 5.91 10.49 -10.12
C HIS A 97 5.64 11.85 -9.44
N ILE A 98 4.40 12.34 -9.50
CA ILE A 98 4.00 13.60 -8.87
C ILE A 98 3.99 13.45 -7.35
N VAL A 99 3.43 12.35 -6.83
CA VAL A 99 3.39 12.09 -5.39
C VAL A 99 4.80 12.01 -4.81
N ILE A 100 5.71 11.34 -5.50
CA ILE A 100 7.13 11.27 -5.11
C ILE A 100 7.77 12.67 -5.13
N LYS A 101 7.50 13.48 -6.17
CA LYS A 101 8.04 14.84 -6.28
C LYS A 101 7.55 15.75 -5.15
N ILE A 102 6.26 15.70 -4.84
CA ILE A 102 5.65 16.46 -3.73
C ILE A 102 6.23 15.99 -2.40
N GLY A 103 6.30 14.68 -2.17
CA GLY A 103 6.90 14.10 -0.96
C GLY A 103 8.34 14.58 -0.75
N ARG A 104 9.15 14.62 -1.81
CA ARG A 104 10.51 15.18 -1.77
C ARG A 104 10.53 16.66 -1.41
N GLN A 105 9.64 17.46 -1.99
CA GLN A 105 9.55 18.89 -1.68
C GLN A 105 9.16 19.11 -0.21
N ILE A 106 8.20 18.35 0.31
CA ILE A 106 7.76 18.43 1.70
C ILE A 106 8.91 18.02 2.65
N GLN A 107 9.58 16.90 2.38
CA GLN A 107 10.73 16.45 3.18
C GLN A 107 11.88 17.47 3.17
N HIS A 108 12.16 18.08 2.02
CA HIS A 108 13.15 19.14 1.89
C HIS A 108 12.77 20.38 2.70
N ARG A 109 11.49 20.78 2.67
CA ARG A 109 10.98 21.91 3.46
C ARG A 109 11.03 21.65 4.97
N LEU A 110 10.76 20.42 5.39
CA LEU A 110 10.77 20.00 6.79
C LEU A 110 12.17 19.69 7.34
N LYS A 111 13.22 19.73 6.49
CA LYS A 111 14.61 19.36 6.87
C LYS A 111 14.68 18.05 7.65
N ILE A 112 13.92 17.04 7.22
CA ILE A 112 13.87 15.74 7.90
C ILE A 112 15.24 15.06 7.78
N PRO A 113 15.84 14.56 8.89
CA PRO A 113 17.11 13.86 8.85
C PRO A 113 17.05 12.60 7.97
N GLU A 114 18.17 12.19 7.39
CA GLU A 114 18.23 11.10 6.41
C GLU A 114 17.67 9.77 6.93
N CYS A 115 17.82 9.50 8.22
CA CYS A 115 17.30 8.31 8.89
C CYS A 115 15.75 8.22 8.89
N LEU A 116 15.05 9.34 8.74
CA LEU A 116 13.58 9.45 8.69
C LEU A 116 13.05 9.76 7.28
N ARG A 117 13.95 9.93 6.31
CA ARG A 117 13.59 10.29 4.94
C ARG A 117 12.99 9.08 4.23
N VAL A 118 11.68 9.07 4.04
CA VAL A 118 10.96 7.98 3.36
C VAL A 118 11.27 7.90 1.85
N VAL A 119 11.70 9.01 1.24
CA VAL A 119 11.94 9.10 -0.20
C VAL A 119 13.37 9.61 -0.44
N THR A 120 14.32 8.72 -0.72
CA THR A 120 15.65 9.12 -1.18
C THR A 120 15.70 9.22 -2.71
N ALA A 121 16.81 9.74 -3.23
CA ALA A 121 17.06 9.86 -4.66
C ALA A 121 17.30 8.49 -5.32
N GLU A 122 17.82 7.53 -4.54
CA GLU A 122 18.38 6.26 -5.01
C GLU A 122 17.60 5.02 -4.55
N ASP A 123 16.59 5.17 -3.69
CA ASP A 123 15.96 4.02 -3.05
C ASP A 123 15.17 3.09 -3.99
N PRO A 124 15.18 1.78 -3.71
CA PRO A 124 14.39 0.78 -4.40
C PRO A 124 12.89 1.10 -4.23
N GLY A 125 12.34 1.66 -5.30
CA GLY A 125 11.06 2.36 -5.34
C GLY A 125 9.98 1.76 -4.45
N LEU A 126 9.39 2.61 -3.62
CA LEU A 126 8.20 2.31 -2.83
C LEU A 126 7.22 1.50 -3.70
N THR A 127 6.87 0.28 -3.26
CA THR A 127 6.07 -0.63 -4.10
C THR A 127 4.69 -0.05 -4.29
N ASP A 128 4.11 -0.29 -5.46
CA ASP A 128 2.77 0.20 -5.76
C ASP A 128 1.74 -0.36 -4.78
N VAL A 129 1.98 -1.57 -4.25
CA VAL A 129 1.14 -2.19 -3.20
C VAL A 129 1.20 -1.38 -1.90
N ASP A 130 2.39 -0.98 -1.43
CA ASP A 130 2.53 -0.20 -0.19
C ASP A 130 1.88 1.19 -0.35
N ILE A 131 2.01 1.81 -1.52
CA ILE A 131 1.35 3.08 -1.85
C ILE A 131 -0.18 2.93 -1.86
N ARG A 132 -0.69 1.88 -2.51
CA ARG A 132 -2.14 1.61 -2.59
C ARG A 132 -2.73 1.38 -1.21
N ILE A 133 -2.13 0.50 -0.40
CA ILE A 133 -2.62 0.21 0.96
C ILE A 133 -2.56 1.47 1.83
N SER A 134 -1.45 2.20 1.80
CA SER A 134 -1.28 3.43 2.58
C SER A 134 -2.31 4.50 2.21
N THR A 135 -2.53 4.69 0.91
CA THR A 135 -3.51 5.68 0.45
C THR A 135 -4.93 5.25 0.78
N PHE A 136 -5.26 3.96 0.59
CA PHE A 136 -6.57 3.44 0.96
C PHE A 136 -6.86 3.67 2.45
N MET A 137 -5.91 3.35 3.33
CA MET A 137 -6.04 3.58 4.77
C MET A 137 -6.25 5.06 5.11
N LEU A 138 -5.46 5.96 4.49
CA LEU A 138 -5.62 7.41 4.66
C LEU A 138 -6.99 7.88 4.18
N CYS A 139 -7.38 7.51 2.97
CA CYS A 139 -8.66 7.91 2.38
C CYS A 139 -9.86 7.41 3.19
N CYS A 140 -9.85 6.15 3.65
CA CYS A 140 -10.89 5.63 4.55
C CYS A 140 -10.93 6.40 5.87
N SER A 141 -9.78 6.72 6.46
CA SER A 141 -9.71 7.47 7.71
C SER A 141 -10.25 8.91 7.55
N PHE A 142 -9.83 9.62 6.51
CA PHE A 142 -10.34 10.96 6.20
C PHE A 142 -11.82 10.95 5.82
N PHE A 143 -12.29 9.90 5.14
CA PHE A 143 -13.70 9.74 4.84
C PHE A 143 -14.54 9.58 6.11
N LEU A 144 -14.09 8.75 7.06
CA LEU A 144 -14.74 8.62 8.37
C LEU A 144 -14.73 9.94 9.15
N ALA A 145 -13.60 10.67 9.11
CA ALA A 145 -13.51 11.99 9.74
C ALA A 145 -14.48 13.00 9.10
N ALA A 146 -14.61 13.00 7.77
CA ALA A 146 -15.57 13.84 7.05
C ALA A 146 -17.01 13.49 7.41
N LEU A 147 -17.35 12.20 7.52
CA LEU A 147 -18.66 11.75 7.98
C LEU A 147 -18.96 12.22 9.42
N ALA A 148 -18.00 12.10 10.33
CA ALA A 148 -18.14 12.61 11.70
C ALA A 148 -18.38 14.13 11.70
N PHE A 149 -17.68 14.87 10.84
CA PHE A 149 -17.87 16.31 10.69
C PHE A 149 -19.24 16.67 10.09
N CYS A 150 -19.75 15.88 9.13
CA CYS A 150 -21.11 16.05 8.62
C CYS A 150 -22.17 15.83 9.70
N LEU A 151 -21.98 14.85 10.60
CA LEU A 151 -22.90 14.62 11.72
C LEU A 151 -22.95 15.80 12.69
N VAL A 152 -21.81 16.46 12.94
CA VAL A 152 -21.76 17.70 13.71
C VAL A 152 -22.58 18.80 13.03
N MET A 153 -22.42 18.97 11.72
CA MET A 153 -23.16 19.98 10.96
C MET A 153 -24.67 19.74 10.94
N LEU A 154 -25.12 18.50 11.12
CA LEU A 154 -26.54 18.14 11.24
C LEU A 154 -27.13 18.36 12.64
N GLY A 155 -26.38 18.98 13.55
CA GLY A 155 -26.82 19.30 14.92
C GLY A 155 -26.17 18.46 16.01
N GLY A 156 -25.16 17.63 15.69
CA GLY A 156 -24.33 16.97 16.67
C GLY A 156 -23.41 17.94 17.42
N SER A 157 -23.08 17.62 18.68
CA SER A 157 -22.16 18.45 19.47
C SER A 157 -20.71 18.03 19.27
N LEU A 158 -19.80 18.99 19.00
CA LEU A 158 -18.36 18.73 18.97
C LEU A 158 -17.78 18.32 20.33
N SER A 159 -18.51 18.58 21.42
CA SER A 159 -18.11 18.17 22.77
C SER A 159 -18.23 16.66 22.99
N ASP A 160 -18.89 15.94 22.07
CA ASP A 160 -19.02 14.50 22.18
C ASP A 160 -17.66 13.84 21.93
N ASN A 161 -17.09 13.25 23.00
CA ASN A 161 -15.76 12.63 22.99
C ASN A 161 -15.58 11.64 21.83
N TRP A 162 -16.63 10.92 21.43
CA TRP A 162 -16.58 9.96 20.34
C TRP A 162 -16.43 10.63 18.96
N ILE A 163 -17.12 11.75 18.71
CA ILE A 163 -17.03 12.51 17.45
C ILE A 163 -15.63 13.08 17.32
N PHE A 164 -15.10 13.69 18.39
CA PHE A 164 -13.74 14.22 18.41
C PHE A 164 -12.69 13.15 18.11
N CYS A 165 -12.82 11.96 18.72
CA CYS A 165 -11.95 10.82 18.45
C CYS A 165 -11.97 10.40 16.98
N ILE A 166 -13.15 10.29 16.36
CA ILE A 166 -13.26 9.86 14.95
C ILE A 166 -12.81 10.96 13.98
N ALA A 167 -13.12 12.22 14.28
CA ALA A 167 -12.84 13.35 13.40
C ALA A 167 -11.37 13.78 13.44
N VAL A 168 -10.72 13.72 14.61
CA VAL A 168 -9.37 14.29 14.81
C VAL A 168 -8.35 13.21 15.14
N VAL A 169 -8.60 12.40 16.17
CA VAL A 169 -7.60 11.44 16.67
C VAL A 169 -7.34 10.33 15.64
N ASN A 170 -8.40 9.80 15.03
CA ASN A 170 -8.30 8.75 14.02
C ASN A 170 -7.41 9.11 12.81
N PRO A 171 -7.62 10.22 12.07
CA PRO A 171 -6.76 10.57 10.95
C PRO A 171 -5.30 10.83 11.37
N CYS A 172 -5.07 11.43 12.54
CA CYS A 172 -3.71 11.59 13.08
C CYS A 172 -3.03 10.23 13.33
N CYS A 173 -3.72 9.30 13.98
CA CYS A 173 -3.18 7.96 14.25
C CYS A 173 -2.92 7.17 12.96
N VAL A 174 -3.85 7.19 12.01
CA VAL A 174 -3.68 6.50 10.73
C VAL A 174 -2.53 7.11 9.94
N CYS A 175 -2.39 8.44 9.94
CA CYS A 175 -1.26 9.12 9.32
C CYS A 175 0.07 8.68 9.93
N ALA A 176 0.18 8.63 11.26
CA ALA A 176 1.36 8.16 11.96
C ALA A 176 1.68 6.68 11.66
N LEU A 177 0.68 5.80 11.64
CA LEU A 177 0.85 4.39 11.33
C LEU A 177 1.29 4.16 9.88
N VAL A 178 0.71 4.89 8.93
CA VAL A 178 1.11 4.86 7.52
C VAL A 178 2.55 5.34 7.39
N TRP A 179 2.90 6.45 8.04
CA TRP A 179 4.27 6.96 8.05
C TRP A 179 5.27 5.95 8.61
N LEU A 180 4.94 5.35 9.76
CA LEU A 180 5.77 4.31 10.39
C LEU A 180 5.92 3.09 9.48
N ARG A 181 4.84 2.62 8.83
CA ARG A 181 4.91 1.51 7.88
C ARG A 181 5.82 1.81 6.71
N LEU A 182 5.78 3.03 6.17
CA LEU A 182 6.65 3.45 5.08
C LEU A 182 8.12 3.46 5.52
N ILE A 183 8.42 3.95 6.73
CA ILE A 183 9.77 3.91 7.31
C ILE A 183 10.24 2.46 7.50
N LEU A 184 9.42 1.60 8.09
CA LEU A 184 9.78 0.19 8.31
C LEU A 184 9.95 -0.57 7.00
N GLY A 185 9.09 -0.31 6.02
CA GLY A 185 9.19 -0.88 4.67
C GLY A 185 10.49 -0.50 3.99
N LYS A 186 10.90 0.77 4.10
CA LYS A 186 12.20 1.25 3.63
C LYS A 186 13.36 0.54 4.34
N ARG A 187 13.37 0.53 5.68
CA ARG A 187 14.43 -0.11 6.46
C ARG A 187 14.59 -1.59 6.14
N ARG A 188 13.49 -2.34 6.03
CA ARG A 188 13.53 -3.76 5.65
C ARG A 188 14.16 -4.00 4.27
N ARG A 189 13.97 -3.08 3.33
CA ARG A 189 14.56 -3.18 1.98
C ARG A 189 16.04 -2.86 2.01
N LEU A 190 16.43 -1.78 2.69
CA LEU A 190 17.84 -1.43 2.89
C LEU A 190 18.60 -2.57 3.58
N SER A 191 18.03 -3.17 4.63
CA SER A 191 18.63 -4.35 5.27
C SER A 191 18.79 -5.51 4.29
N ARG A 192 17.83 -5.77 3.41
CA ARG A 192 17.96 -6.83 2.40
C ARG A 192 19.04 -6.52 1.37
N THR A 193 19.10 -5.28 0.86
CA THR A 193 20.14 -4.88 -0.10
C THR A 193 21.53 -4.99 0.54
N ASN A 194 21.70 -4.52 1.78
CA ASN A 194 22.94 -4.66 2.51
C ASN A 194 23.30 -6.12 2.73
N THR A 195 22.36 -7.01 3.10
CA THR A 195 22.67 -8.44 3.24
C THR A 195 23.11 -9.10 1.93
N TYR A 196 22.60 -8.64 0.77
CA TYR A 196 23.10 -9.12 -0.52
C TYR A 196 24.50 -8.60 -0.82
N GLU A 197 24.77 -7.31 -0.57
CA GLU A 197 26.12 -6.74 -0.71
C GLU A 197 27.11 -7.34 0.30
N GLU A 198 26.67 -7.70 1.51
CA GLU A 198 27.48 -8.28 2.60
C GLU A 198 27.69 -9.79 2.44
N LEU A 199 26.80 -10.49 1.71
CA LEU A 199 27.07 -11.84 1.19
C LEU A 199 28.01 -11.82 -0.02
N GLU A 200 28.06 -10.72 -0.77
CA GLU A 200 29.07 -10.50 -1.81
C GLU A 200 30.40 -9.98 -1.23
N SER A 201 30.35 -9.32 -0.07
CA SER A 201 31.45 -8.76 0.69
C SER A 201 31.57 -9.49 2.03
N GLU A 202 31.94 -10.77 1.97
CA GLU A 202 32.24 -11.63 3.12
C GLU A 202 33.14 -10.92 4.17
N GLY A 203 32.52 -10.39 5.24
CA GLY A 203 33.17 -10.13 6.53
C GLY A 203 33.23 -8.69 7.05
N ASP A 204 32.11 -8.06 7.41
CA ASP A 204 32.18 -6.87 8.29
C ASP A 204 31.17 -6.89 9.47
N PRO A 205 31.61 -7.09 10.73
CA PRO A 205 30.75 -7.19 11.93
C PRO A 205 30.04 -5.87 12.35
N GLY A 206 30.09 -4.82 11.53
CA GLY A 206 29.56 -3.50 11.88
C GLY A 206 28.02 -3.40 11.92
N PHE A 207 27.30 -4.21 11.12
CA PHE A 207 25.84 -4.06 10.99
C PHE A 207 25.08 -4.53 12.24
N GLU A 208 25.49 -5.63 12.87
CA GLU A 208 24.88 -6.10 14.12
C GLU A 208 25.08 -5.12 15.29
N ALA A 209 26.24 -4.45 15.34
CA ALA A 209 26.53 -3.46 16.37
C ALA A 209 25.62 -2.24 16.26
N PHE A 210 25.37 -1.74 15.04
CA PHE A 210 24.45 -0.62 14.80
C PHE A 210 23.00 -0.98 15.11
N VAL A 211 22.56 -2.20 14.79
CA VAL A 211 21.20 -2.66 15.14
C VAL A 211 21.01 -2.72 16.65
N LYS A 212 21.98 -3.25 17.41
CA LYS A 212 21.92 -3.26 18.87
C LYS A 212 21.90 -1.85 19.47
N ASP A 213 22.63 -0.91 18.89
CA ASP A 213 22.68 0.47 19.37
C ASP A 213 21.37 1.24 19.10
N LEU A 214 20.61 0.84 18.09
CA LEU A 214 19.32 1.45 17.77
C LEU A 214 18.20 1.03 18.74
N TRP A 215 18.31 -0.17 19.32
CA TRP A 215 17.35 -0.69 20.31
C TRP A 215 17.74 -0.38 21.75
N SER A 216 18.96 0.11 21.99
CA SER A 216 19.47 0.45 23.32
C SER A 216 19.17 1.89 23.75
N TRP A 217 18.61 2.73 22.87
CA TRP A 217 18.29 4.13 23.21
C TRP A 217 17.21 4.19 24.31
N PRO A 218 17.53 4.71 25.50
CA PRO A 218 16.53 4.95 26.53
C PRO A 218 15.70 6.18 26.14
N CYS A 219 14.38 6.06 26.28
CA CYS A 219 13.41 7.15 26.12
C CYS A 219 13.72 8.33 27.06
#